data_AF-A0A7J9QB74-F1
#
_entry.id   AF-A0A7J9QB74-F1
#
_cell.length_a   1.000
_cell.length_b   1.000
_cell.length_c   1.000
_cell.angle_alpha   90.00
_cell.angle_beta   90.00
_cell.angle_gamma   90.00
#
_symmetry.space_group_name_H-M   'P 1'
#
loop_
_entity.id
_entity.type
_entity.pdbx_description
1 polymer ?
#
loop_
_entity_poly.entity_id
_entity_poly.type
_entity_poly.pdbx_seq_one_letter_code
_entity_poly.pdbx_strand_id
1 'polypeptide(L)'
;MKYKTCISIGENSPKKIKNKLKDSLKKSDYVEVRLDFLKAKEIPDTLEIIKTDLKKIVCTLRPKNEGGKFTGSEKERIAILKLIAEYNPFLLDVEFNTLNKNKELSKYLKSTKTKLLVSWHDFQKTPKTTELRNKIKKMSKFSNNVKIVSTAKSVDDATRMLELYDKKGKNNLISFAMGDAGKISRILCLYLGSPYTYVSLGKAVAPGQFSVDEVNKIINLKSSK
;
A
#
# COMPACT_ATOMS: atom_id res chain seq x y z
N MET A 1 9.59 -20.20 5.38
CA MET A 1 9.24 -19.12 4.43
C MET A 1 9.44 -17.79 5.15
N LYS A 2 10.26 -16.87 4.63
CA LYS A 2 10.45 -15.55 5.25
C LYS A 2 9.33 -14.62 4.81
N TYR A 3 8.42 -14.28 5.72
CA TYR A 3 7.39 -13.28 5.47
C TYR A 3 8.01 -11.88 5.42
N LYS A 4 7.44 -11.01 4.59
CA LYS A 4 7.95 -9.66 4.37
C LYS A 4 7.01 -8.60 4.94
N THR A 5 7.57 -7.48 5.34
CA THR A 5 6.81 -6.33 5.84
C THR A 5 7.03 -5.07 4.99
N CYS A 6 6.10 -4.14 5.08
CA CYS A 6 6.20 -2.80 4.51
C CYS A 6 5.85 -1.77 5.59
N ILE A 7 6.82 -0.96 6.00
CA ILE A 7 6.59 0.11 6.98
C ILE A 7 6.03 1.34 6.28
N SER A 8 4.88 1.84 6.71
CA SER A 8 4.35 3.13 6.22
C SER A 8 4.96 4.31 6.97
N ILE A 9 5.47 5.32 6.25
CA ILE A 9 5.93 6.60 6.79
C ILE A 9 5.11 7.76 6.20
N GLY A 10 4.54 8.59 7.08
CA GLY A 10 3.77 9.79 6.72
C GLY A 10 4.27 10.99 7.50
N GLU A 11 5.32 11.63 6.99
CA GLU A 11 5.97 12.78 7.62
C GLU A 11 5.74 14.06 6.82
N ASN A 12 5.79 15.20 7.50
CA ASN A 12 5.45 16.51 6.94
C ASN A 12 6.65 17.33 6.44
N SER A 13 7.82 16.70 6.25
CA SER A 13 8.98 17.35 5.63
C SER A 13 9.94 16.33 5.01
N PRO A 14 10.69 16.70 3.95
CA PRO A 14 11.66 15.81 3.31
C PRO A 14 12.73 15.27 4.28
N LYS A 15 13.23 16.13 5.20
CA LYS A 15 14.23 15.75 6.20
C LYS A 15 13.73 14.67 7.15
N LYS A 16 12.48 14.78 7.62
CA LYS A 16 11.88 13.77 8.51
C LYS A 16 11.63 12.44 7.78
N ILE A 17 11.21 12.49 6.51
CA ILE A 17 11.09 11.29 5.66
C ILE A 17 12.45 10.59 5.55
N LYS A 18 13.52 11.31 5.20
CA LYS A 18 14.88 10.73 5.07
C LYS A 18 15.32 10.03 6.36
N ASN A 19 15.13 10.69 7.50
CA ASN A 19 15.52 10.14 8.80
C ASN A 19 14.73 8.86 9.11
N LYS A 20 13.40 8.90 9.00
CA LYS A 20 12.56 7.71 9.26
C LYS A 20 12.77 6.59 8.26
N LEU A 21 13.07 6.91 7.00
CA LEU A 21 13.36 5.93 5.96
C LEU A 21 14.57 5.07 6.34
N LYS A 22 15.66 5.69 6.84
CA LYS A 22 16.86 4.98 7.29
C LYS A 22 16.56 3.95 8.37
N ASP A 23 15.73 4.31 9.35
CA ASP A 23 15.36 3.39 10.43
C ASP A 23 14.37 2.32 9.97
N SER A 24 13.45 2.67 9.08
CA SER A 24 12.47 1.74 8.50
C SER A 24 13.13 0.64 7.67
N LEU A 25 14.11 0.99 6.83
CA LEU A 25 14.83 0.05 5.97
C LEU A 25 15.72 -0.94 6.74
N LYS A 26 16.07 -0.64 8.00
CA LYS A 26 16.76 -1.59 8.89
C LYS A 26 15.83 -2.65 9.47
N LYS A 27 14.52 -2.34 9.57
CA LYS A 27 13.53 -3.19 10.26
C LYS A 27 12.55 -3.89 9.33
N SER A 28 12.45 -3.48 8.06
CA SER A 28 11.42 -3.95 7.14
C SER A 28 11.97 -4.09 5.71
N ASP A 29 11.46 -5.05 4.96
CA ASP A 29 11.88 -5.32 3.58
C ASP A 29 11.55 -4.17 2.63
N TYR A 30 10.39 -3.54 2.86
CA TYR A 30 9.89 -2.41 2.09
C TYR A 30 9.48 -1.25 3.00
N VAL A 31 9.39 -0.06 2.41
CA VAL A 31 8.86 1.15 3.04
C VAL A 31 7.85 1.80 2.12
N GLU A 32 6.66 2.15 2.62
CA GLU A 32 5.71 3.00 1.92
C GLU A 32 5.94 4.45 2.33
N VAL A 33 6.26 5.30 1.36
CA VAL A 33 6.38 6.75 1.58
C VAL A 33 5.07 7.42 1.18
N ARG A 34 4.33 7.89 2.18
CA ARG A 34 3.07 8.63 2.02
C ARG A 34 3.36 10.10 1.70
N LEU A 35 3.62 10.37 0.43
CA LEU A 35 3.93 11.69 -0.11
C LEU A 35 2.77 12.68 0.07
N ASP A 36 1.54 12.19 0.28
CA ASP A 36 0.37 13.01 0.56
C ASP A 36 0.42 13.77 1.91
N PHE A 37 1.40 13.47 2.78
CA PHE A 37 1.64 14.22 4.02
C PHE A 37 2.55 15.44 3.81
N LEU A 38 3.20 15.56 2.65
CA LEU A 38 4.03 16.70 2.28
C LEU A 38 3.21 17.78 1.57
N LYS A 39 3.78 18.98 1.48
CA LYS A 39 3.30 19.96 0.49
C LYS A 39 3.71 19.50 -0.91
N ALA A 40 2.84 19.72 -1.90
CA ALA A 40 3.10 19.29 -3.29
C ALA A 40 4.47 19.75 -3.82
N LYS A 41 4.87 20.99 -3.51
CA LYS A 41 6.16 21.58 -3.88
C LYS A 41 7.39 20.88 -3.29
N GLU A 42 7.24 20.11 -2.21
CA GLU A 42 8.34 19.42 -1.52
C GLU A 42 8.55 17.99 -2.04
N ILE A 43 7.64 17.48 -2.88
CA ILE A 43 7.71 16.11 -3.39
C ILE A 43 8.92 15.91 -4.32
N PRO A 44 9.24 16.81 -5.28
CA PRO A 44 10.43 16.65 -6.12
C PRO A 44 11.72 16.53 -5.29
N ASP A 45 11.94 17.44 -4.34
CA ASP A 45 13.11 17.41 -3.44
C ASP A 45 13.15 16.12 -2.61
N THR A 46 11.98 15.65 -2.15
CA THR A 46 11.89 14.39 -1.40
C THR A 46 12.30 13.20 -2.27
N LEU A 47 11.85 13.14 -3.52
CA LEU A 47 12.21 12.07 -4.45
C LEU A 47 13.73 12.04 -4.71
N GLU A 48 14.35 13.20 -4.89
CA GLU A 48 15.81 13.31 -5.02
C GLU A 48 16.55 12.83 -3.77
N ILE A 49 16.06 13.19 -2.58
CA ILE A 49 16.68 12.81 -1.30
C ILE A 49 16.65 11.29 -1.06
N ILE A 50 15.57 10.61 -1.49
CA ILE A 50 15.38 9.16 -1.26
C ILE A 50 15.75 8.30 -2.48
N LYS A 51 16.29 8.90 -3.55
CA LYS A 51 16.42 8.24 -4.86
C LYS A 51 17.21 6.93 -4.84
N THR A 52 18.23 6.85 -3.99
CA THR A 52 19.11 5.69 -3.83
C THR A 52 18.40 4.47 -3.24
N ASP A 53 17.32 4.71 -2.50
CA ASP A 53 16.56 3.67 -1.80
C ASP A 53 15.27 3.27 -2.52
N LEU A 54 14.94 3.94 -3.63
CA LEU A 54 13.65 3.80 -4.34
C LEU A 54 13.29 2.36 -4.70
N LYS A 55 14.28 1.49 -4.94
CA LYS A 55 14.06 0.06 -5.24
C LYS A 55 13.49 -0.76 -4.08
N LYS A 56 13.34 -0.17 -2.88
CA LYS A 56 12.62 -0.74 -1.73
C LYS A 56 11.39 0.07 -1.31
N ILE A 57 11.05 1.12 -2.07
CA ILE A 57 10.02 2.09 -1.68
C ILE A 57 8.74 1.93 -2.50
N VAL A 58 7.62 1.82 -1.81
CA VAL A 58 6.29 2.04 -2.38
C VAL A 58 5.98 3.53 -2.27
N CYS A 59 6.01 4.27 -3.38
CA CYS A 59 5.60 5.67 -3.37
C CYS A 59 4.07 5.74 -3.43
N THR A 60 3.45 6.54 -2.56
CA THR A 60 1.99 6.69 -2.49
C THR A 60 1.61 8.16 -2.36
N LEU A 61 0.78 8.65 -3.29
CA LEU A 61 0.19 9.99 -3.25
C LEU A 61 -1.33 9.86 -3.12
N ARG A 62 -1.77 9.48 -1.92
CA ARG A 62 -3.17 9.14 -1.63
C ARG A 62 -4.06 10.40 -1.68
N PRO A 63 -5.18 10.40 -2.43
CA PRO A 63 -6.15 11.48 -2.42
C PRO A 63 -7.05 11.42 -1.18
N LYS A 64 -7.68 12.55 -0.82
CA LYS A 64 -8.55 12.67 0.36
C LYS A 64 -9.72 11.70 0.37
N ASN A 65 -10.34 11.44 -0.78
CA ASN A 65 -11.49 10.54 -0.91
C ASN A 65 -11.16 9.07 -0.65
N GLU A 66 -9.88 8.69 -0.60
CA GLU A 66 -9.42 7.36 -0.15
C GLU A 66 -8.54 7.46 1.11
N GLY A 67 -8.80 8.44 1.99
CA GLY A 67 -8.15 8.55 3.29
C GLY A 67 -6.74 9.15 3.28
N GLY A 68 -6.38 9.82 2.19
CA GLY A 68 -5.14 10.57 2.05
C GLY A 68 -5.21 12.00 2.55
N LYS A 69 -4.07 12.68 2.55
CA LYS A 69 -3.93 14.07 2.98
C LYS A 69 -3.59 15.05 1.86
N PHE A 70 -3.52 14.59 0.61
CA PHE A 70 -3.17 15.44 -0.52
C PHE A 70 -4.22 16.55 -0.71
N THR A 71 -3.78 17.81 -0.65
CA THR A 71 -4.67 18.99 -0.70
C THR A 71 -4.78 19.65 -2.07
N GLY A 72 -3.93 19.26 -3.01
CA GLY A 72 -3.90 19.81 -4.37
C GLY A 72 -5.04 19.35 -5.26
N SER A 73 -5.08 19.87 -6.48
CA SER A 73 -6.06 19.45 -7.50
C SER A 73 -5.74 18.06 -8.06
N GLU A 74 -6.74 17.36 -8.61
CA GLU A 74 -6.46 16.06 -9.25
C GLU A 74 -5.53 16.21 -10.46
N LYS A 75 -5.61 17.33 -11.20
CA LYS A 75 -4.69 17.65 -12.30
C LYS A 75 -3.23 17.75 -11.81
N GLU A 76 -3.03 18.45 -10.70
CA GLU A 76 -1.72 18.56 -10.04
C GLU A 76 -1.24 17.19 -9.54
N ARG A 77 -2.11 16.42 -8.88
CA ARG A 77 -1.79 15.08 -8.41
C ARG A 77 -1.33 14.16 -9.53
N ILE A 78 -2.04 14.19 -10.66
CA ILE A 78 -1.70 13.42 -11.87
C ILE A 78 -0.31 13.81 -12.39
N ALA A 79 0.02 15.11 -12.44
CA ALA A 79 1.35 15.56 -12.86
C ALA A 79 2.45 15.02 -11.93
N ILE A 80 2.20 15.02 -10.61
CA ILE A 80 3.13 14.48 -9.62
C ILE A 80 3.24 12.95 -9.74
N LEU A 81 2.14 12.22 -9.99
CA LEU A 81 2.18 10.78 -10.24
C LEU A 81 3.05 10.43 -11.45
N LYS A 82 2.96 11.22 -12.53
CA LYS A 82 3.83 11.06 -13.70
C LYS A 82 5.29 11.31 -13.33
N LEU A 83 5.58 12.37 -12.57
CA LEU A 83 6.93 12.64 -12.07
C LEU A 83 7.48 11.48 -11.24
N ILE A 84 6.71 10.96 -10.27
CA ILE A 84 7.14 9.81 -9.45
C ILE A 84 7.44 8.58 -10.32
N ALA A 85 6.69 8.38 -11.40
CA ALA A 85 6.92 7.27 -12.33
C ALA A 85 8.27 7.37 -13.07
N GLU A 86 8.82 8.57 -13.29
CA GLU A 86 10.16 8.72 -13.89
C GLU A 86 11.28 8.27 -12.95
N TYR A 87 11.06 8.36 -11.64
CA TYR A 87 12.01 7.91 -10.61
C TYR A 87 12.02 6.38 -10.42
N ASN A 88 11.06 5.65 -11.00
CA ASN A 88 11.01 4.19 -11.02
C ASN A 88 11.20 3.51 -9.63
N PRO A 89 10.30 3.80 -8.67
CA PRO A 89 10.28 3.15 -7.36
C PRO A 89 10.02 1.64 -7.46
N PHE A 90 10.13 0.94 -6.33
CA PHE A 90 9.75 -0.47 -6.22
C PHE A 90 8.31 -0.68 -6.71
N LEU A 91 7.40 0.15 -6.20
CA LEU A 91 6.02 0.26 -6.67
C LEU A 91 5.55 1.72 -6.59
N LEU A 92 4.75 2.14 -7.56
CA LEU A 92 3.93 3.35 -7.47
C LEU A 92 2.48 2.93 -7.17
N ASP A 93 1.98 3.31 -5.99
CA ASP A 93 0.57 3.10 -5.62
C ASP A 93 -0.30 4.14 -6.34
N VAL A 94 -1.28 3.66 -7.12
CA VAL A 94 -2.30 4.50 -7.76
C VAL A 94 -3.67 3.87 -7.57
N GLU A 95 -4.64 4.69 -7.19
CA GLU A 95 -6.02 4.25 -6.97
C GLU A 95 -6.66 3.75 -8.27
N PHE A 96 -7.39 2.63 -8.18
CA PHE A 96 -8.16 2.06 -9.27
C PHE A 96 -9.11 3.08 -9.89
N ASN A 97 -9.78 3.88 -9.06
CA ASN A 97 -10.73 4.90 -9.52
C ASN A 97 -10.05 5.97 -10.38
N THR A 98 -8.82 6.37 -10.03
CA THR A 98 -8.03 7.33 -10.80
C THR A 98 -7.64 6.77 -12.15
N LEU A 99 -7.11 5.55 -12.19
CA LEU A 99 -6.72 4.90 -13.45
C LEU A 99 -7.92 4.62 -14.36
N ASN A 100 -9.05 4.20 -13.79
CA ASN A 100 -10.27 3.90 -14.54
C ASN A 100 -10.92 5.16 -15.15
N LYS A 101 -10.83 6.31 -14.47
CA LYS A 101 -11.36 7.59 -14.96
C LYS A 101 -10.42 8.31 -15.92
N ASN A 102 -9.11 8.07 -15.83
CA ASN A 102 -8.11 8.76 -16.64
C ASN A 102 -7.30 7.80 -17.53
N LYS A 103 -7.81 7.58 -18.75
CA LYS A 103 -7.18 6.70 -19.74
C LYS A 103 -5.78 7.18 -20.15
N GLU A 104 -5.57 8.50 -20.24
CA GLU A 104 -4.27 9.09 -20.61
C GLU A 104 -3.20 8.81 -19.56
N LEU A 105 -3.52 8.97 -18.27
CA LEU A 105 -2.62 8.58 -17.18
C LEU A 105 -2.33 7.08 -17.23
N SER A 106 -3.36 6.24 -17.40
CA SER A 106 -3.15 4.80 -17.48
C SER A 106 -2.24 4.40 -18.66
N LYS A 107 -2.39 5.05 -19.82
CA LYS A 107 -1.54 4.80 -20.99
C LYS A 107 -0.10 5.25 -20.73
N TYR A 108 0.07 6.45 -20.18
CA TYR A 108 1.38 6.99 -19.80
C TYR A 108 2.12 6.07 -18.83
N LEU A 109 1.48 5.69 -17.72
CA LEU A 109 2.13 4.84 -16.72
C LEU A 109 2.50 3.47 -17.28
N LYS A 110 1.68 2.90 -18.17
CA LYS A 110 1.98 1.66 -18.89
C LYS A 110 3.17 1.79 -19.84
N SER A 111 3.45 2.97 -20.38
CA SER A 111 4.64 3.21 -21.21
C SER A 111 5.93 3.44 -20.41
N THR A 112 5.84 3.64 -19.08
CA THR A 112 7.02 3.77 -18.22
C THR A 112 7.57 2.41 -17.79
N LYS A 113 8.78 2.38 -17.23
CA LYS A 113 9.36 1.18 -16.57
C LYS A 113 8.80 0.94 -15.16
N THR A 114 7.96 1.83 -14.65
CA THR A 114 7.47 1.80 -13.27
C THR A 114 6.43 0.72 -13.06
N LYS A 115 6.63 -0.10 -12.03
CA LYS A 115 5.64 -1.10 -11.60
C LYS A 115 4.56 -0.43 -10.78
N LEU A 116 3.31 -0.64 -11.16
CA LEU A 116 2.15 -0.09 -10.44
C LEU A 116 1.68 -1.06 -9.36
N LEU A 117 1.27 -0.49 -8.22
CA LEU A 117 0.37 -1.10 -7.26
C LEU A 117 -1.00 -0.46 -7.44
N VAL A 118 -1.96 -1.21 -7.98
CA VAL A 118 -3.31 -0.69 -8.18
C VAL A 118 -4.09 -0.91 -6.90
N SER A 119 -4.51 0.18 -6.26
CA SER A 119 -5.12 0.11 -4.93
C SER A 119 -6.58 0.53 -4.91
N TRP A 120 -7.33 0.03 -3.94
CA TRP A 120 -8.70 0.47 -3.65
C TRP A 120 -9.01 0.29 -2.17
N HIS A 121 -9.71 1.28 -1.60
CA HIS A 121 -10.05 1.32 -0.19
C HIS A 121 -11.54 1.57 0.02
N ASP A 122 -12.16 0.85 0.95
CA ASP A 122 -13.48 1.16 1.51
C ASP A 122 -13.36 1.34 3.01
N PHE A 123 -13.52 2.59 3.46
CA PHE A 123 -13.38 2.96 4.86
C PHE A 123 -14.66 2.72 5.67
N GLN A 124 -15.77 2.36 5.03
CA GLN A 124 -17.08 2.26 5.68
C GLN A 124 -17.51 0.83 5.92
N LYS A 125 -17.22 -0.09 4.99
CA LYS A 125 -17.70 -1.47 5.05
C LYS A 125 -16.81 -2.44 4.28
N THR A 126 -17.10 -3.73 4.44
CA THR A 126 -16.60 -4.79 3.57
C THR A 126 -17.70 -5.22 2.59
N PRO A 127 -17.54 -4.96 1.27
CA PRO A 127 -18.49 -5.42 0.26
C PRO A 127 -18.65 -6.95 0.22
N LYS A 128 -19.62 -7.42 -0.58
CA LYS A 128 -19.82 -8.86 -0.82
C LYS A 128 -18.64 -9.46 -1.60
N THR A 129 -18.37 -10.75 -1.41
CA THR A 129 -17.25 -11.46 -2.06
C THR A 129 -17.28 -11.35 -3.58
N THR A 130 -18.47 -11.40 -4.19
CA THR A 130 -18.66 -11.25 -5.63
C THR A 130 -18.23 -9.88 -6.14
N GLU A 131 -18.57 -8.81 -5.41
CA GLU A 131 -18.17 -7.44 -5.73
C GLU A 131 -16.66 -7.25 -5.60
N LEU A 132 -16.06 -7.80 -4.53
CA LEU A 132 -14.61 -7.76 -4.28
C LEU A 132 -13.84 -8.51 -5.38
N ARG A 133 -14.25 -9.73 -5.74
CA ARG A 133 -13.63 -10.51 -6.84
C ARG A 133 -13.77 -9.79 -8.18
N ASN A 134 -14.94 -9.24 -8.47
CA ASN A 134 -15.16 -8.43 -9.68
C ASN A 134 -14.26 -7.19 -9.71
N LYS A 135 -14.03 -6.56 -8.56
CA LYS A 135 -13.14 -5.41 -8.44
C LYS A 135 -11.68 -5.81 -8.68
N ILE A 136 -11.20 -6.88 -8.05
CA ILE A 136 -9.85 -7.43 -8.32
C ILE A 136 -9.68 -7.71 -9.81
N LYS A 137 -10.65 -8.40 -10.46
CA LYS A 137 -10.60 -8.68 -11.89
C LYS A 137 -10.46 -7.42 -12.74
N LYS A 138 -11.13 -6.32 -12.37
CA LYS A 138 -11.00 -5.02 -13.05
C LYS A 138 -9.65 -4.36 -12.78
N MET A 139 -9.17 -4.39 -11.54
CA MET A 139 -7.87 -3.85 -11.13
C MET A 139 -6.70 -4.57 -11.83
N SER A 140 -6.80 -5.91 -11.98
CA SER A 140 -5.79 -6.73 -12.66
C SER A 140 -5.59 -6.40 -14.14
N LYS A 141 -6.50 -5.64 -14.77
CA LYS A 141 -6.31 -5.12 -16.14
C LYS A 141 -5.26 -3.99 -16.22
N PHE A 142 -4.92 -3.40 -15.06
CA PHE A 142 -3.96 -2.31 -14.96
C PHE A 142 -2.60 -2.78 -14.44
N SER A 143 -2.57 -3.74 -13.51
CA SER A 143 -1.33 -4.30 -12.95
C SER A 143 -1.57 -5.67 -12.31
N ASN A 144 -0.54 -6.51 -12.28
CA ASN A 144 -0.55 -7.75 -11.52
C ASN A 144 -0.44 -7.51 -10.00
N ASN A 145 0.04 -6.34 -9.57
CA ASN A 145 0.08 -5.96 -8.15
C ASN A 145 -1.21 -5.21 -7.79
N VAL A 146 -2.02 -5.82 -6.92
CA VAL A 146 -3.34 -5.33 -6.53
C VAL A 146 -3.40 -5.22 -5.02
N LYS A 147 -3.92 -4.10 -4.52
CA LYS A 147 -4.19 -3.86 -3.09
C LYS A 147 -5.66 -3.54 -2.88
N ILE A 148 -6.38 -4.37 -2.14
CA ILE A 148 -7.79 -4.16 -1.83
C ILE A 148 -7.98 -4.19 -0.31
N VAL A 149 -8.46 -3.09 0.26
CA VAL A 149 -8.58 -2.95 1.72
C VAL A 149 -9.96 -2.43 2.04
N SER A 150 -10.66 -3.07 2.96
CA SER A 150 -11.99 -2.65 3.44
C SER A 150 -11.97 -2.37 4.94
N THR A 151 -13.08 -1.93 5.52
CA THR A 151 -13.27 -1.86 6.97
C THR A 151 -14.14 -3.02 7.44
N ALA A 152 -13.65 -3.82 8.38
CA ALA A 152 -14.41 -4.90 8.99
C ALA A 152 -15.26 -4.39 10.16
N LYS A 153 -16.54 -4.74 10.17
CA LYS A 153 -17.45 -4.55 11.32
C LYS A 153 -17.62 -5.84 12.13
N SER A 154 -17.15 -6.97 11.60
CA SER A 154 -17.18 -8.28 12.25
C SER A 154 -15.99 -9.15 11.80
N VAL A 155 -15.78 -10.28 12.47
CA VAL A 155 -14.76 -11.27 12.07
C VAL A 155 -15.10 -11.89 10.70
N ASP A 156 -16.39 -12.01 10.35
CA ASP A 156 -16.82 -12.50 9.04
C ASP A 156 -16.38 -11.57 7.91
N ASP A 157 -16.40 -10.25 8.12
CA ASP A 157 -15.87 -9.29 7.15
C ASP A 157 -14.36 -9.49 6.95
N ALA A 158 -13.61 -9.71 8.02
CA ALA A 158 -12.17 -9.98 7.95
C ALA A 158 -11.90 -11.29 7.19
N THR A 159 -12.67 -12.34 7.47
CA THR A 159 -12.59 -13.64 6.78
C THR A 159 -12.90 -13.49 5.29
N ARG A 160 -13.92 -12.71 4.93
CA ARG A 160 -14.27 -12.43 3.53
C ARG A 160 -13.13 -11.81 2.73
N MET A 161 -12.34 -10.93 3.35
CA MET A 161 -11.15 -10.35 2.70
C MET A 161 -10.03 -11.38 2.52
N LEU A 162 -9.89 -12.32 3.45
CA LEU A 162 -8.92 -13.41 3.38
C LEU A 162 -9.32 -14.47 2.33
N GLU A 163 -10.62 -14.70 2.10
CA GLU A 163 -11.11 -15.60 1.04
C GLU A 163 -10.79 -15.14 -0.38
N LEU A 164 -10.36 -13.88 -0.56
CA LEU A 164 -9.95 -13.33 -1.86
C LEU A 164 -8.64 -13.94 -2.37
N TYR A 165 -7.83 -14.52 -1.47
CA TYR A 165 -6.63 -15.23 -1.86
C TYR A 165 -6.98 -16.55 -2.57
N ASP A 166 -6.32 -16.80 -3.71
CA ASP A 166 -6.51 -18.04 -4.46
C ASP A 166 -5.63 -19.16 -3.89
N LYS A 167 -6.22 -20.34 -3.69
CA LYS A 167 -5.52 -21.55 -3.26
C LYS A 167 -4.46 -22.02 -4.27
N LYS A 168 -4.57 -21.61 -5.54
CA LYS A 168 -3.63 -21.99 -6.61
C LYS A 168 -2.35 -21.17 -6.65
N GLY A 169 -2.21 -20.15 -5.80
CA GLY A 169 -0.95 -19.47 -5.46
C GLY A 169 -0.19 -18.87 -6.66
N LYS A 170 -0.33 -17.55 -6.87
CA LYS A 170 0.64 -16.62 -7.53
C LYS A 170 -0.02 -15.27 -7.90
N ASN A 171 -0.76 -14.66 -6.98
CA ASN A 171 -1.27 -13.31 -7.21
C ASN A 171 -0.52 -12.35 -6.29
N ASN A 172 0.02 -11.25 -6.82
CA ASN A 172 0.61 -10.17 -6.01
C ASN A 172 -0.51 -9.34 -5.35
N LEU A 173 -1.39 -10.02 -4.62
CA LEU A 173 -2.55 -9.47 -3.96
C LEU A 173 -2.21 -9.11 -2.51
N ILE A 174 -2.55 -7.88 -2.13
CA ILE A 174 -2.54 -7.41 -0.75
C ILE A 174 -4.00 -7.16 -0.38
N SER A 175 -4.54 -8.01 0.49
CA SER A 175 -5.93 -8.02 0.91
C SER A 175 -6.01 -8.25 2.40
N PHE A 176 -6.59 -7.29 3.11
CA PHE A 176 -6.89 -7.37 4.53
C PHE A 176 -7.97 -6.33 4.88
N ALA A 177 -8.54 -6.44 6.07
CA ALA A 177 -9.50 -5.48 6.59
C ALA A 177 -8.88 -4.55 7.66
N MET A 178 -9.33 -3.30 7.67
CA MET A 178 -9.13 -2.31 8.73
C MET A 178 -10.12 -2.53 9.87
N GLY A 179 -9.93 -1.79 10.97
CA GLY A 179 -10.73 -1.89 12.18
C GLY A 179 -10.27 -3.02 13.10
N ASP A 180 -10.75 -3.03 14.33
CA ASP A 180 -10.31 -3.99 15.36
C ASP A 180 -10.66 -5.43 14.98
N ALA A 181 -11.87 -5.65 14.45
CA ALA A 181 -12.29 -6.95 13.92
C ALA A 181 -11.43 -7.43 12.73
N GLY A 182 -10.86 -6.50 11.98
CA GLY A 182 -9.99 -6.77 10.83
C GLY A 182 -8.53 -7.01 11.19
N LYS A 183 -8.10 -6.66 12.42
CA LYS A 183 -6.69 -6.57 12.82
C LYS A 183 -5.91 -7.85 12.49
N ILE A 184 -6.45 -9.03 12.83
CA ILE A 184 -5.78 -10.31 12.61
C ILE A 184 -5.59 -10.66 11.12
N SER A 185 -6.45 -10.14 10.23
CA SER A 185 -6.34 -10.38 8.78
C SER A 185 -5.04 -9.82 8.20
N ARG A 186 -4.44 -8.80 8.81
CA ARG A 186 -3.13 -8.24 8.42
C ARG A 186 -1.99 -9.21 8.61
N ILE A 187 -2.13 -10.20 9.50
CA ILE A 187 -1.14 -11.25 9.73
C ILE A 187 -1.47 -12.46 8.86
N LEU A 188 -2.73 -12.90 8.90
CA LEU A 188 -3.17 -14.11 8.20
C LEU A 188 -3.03 -14.00 6.68
N CYS A 189 -3.12 -12.79 6.10
CA CYS A 189 -2.91 -12.58 4.67
C CYS A 189 -1.53 -13.06 4.18
N LEU A 190 -0.50 -12.97 5.02
CA LEU A 190 0.84 -13.47 4.69
C LEU A 190 0.86 -14.99 4.51
N TYR A 191 0.09 -15.72 5.32
CA TYR A 191 -0.05 -17.18 5.23
C TYR A 191 -0.87 -17.61 4.03
N LEU A 192 -1.70 -16.72 3.48
CA LEU A 192 -2.54 -16.96 2.31
C LEU A 192 -1.91 -16.47 1.00
N GLY A 193 -0.66 -15.99 1.04
CA GLY A 193 0.13 -15.65 -0.15
C GLY A 193 0.25 -14.16 -0.45
N SER A 194 -0.08 -13.26 0.50
CA SER A 194 0.25 -11.85 0.34
C SER A 194 1.77 -11.63 0.26
N PRO A 195 2.27 -10.80 -0.67
CA PRO A 195 3.71 -10.61 -0.85
C PRO A 195 4.39 -9.90 0.33
N TYR A 196 3.63 -9.06 1.05
CA TYR A 196 4.02 -8.40 2.29
C TYR A 196 2.78 -7.84 2.99
N THR A 197 2.90 -7.51 4.27
CA THR A 197 1.86 -6.79 5.03
C THR A 197 2.33 -5.42 5.49
N TYR A 198 1.38 -4.52 5.71
CA TYR A 198 1.66 -3.15 6.16
C TYR A 198 1.74 -3.05 7.67
N VAL A 199 2.84 -2.46 8.17
CA VAL A 199 3.17 -2.33 9.59
C VAL A 199 3.66 -0.92 9.92
N SER A 200 3.75 -0.56 11.20
CA SER A 200 4.29 0.73 11.65
C SER A 200 5.68 0.60 12.26
N LEU A 201 6.47 1.69 12.22
CA LEU A 201 7.73 1.85 12.95
C LEU A 201 7.49 2.27 14.43
N GLY A 202 6.38 1.86 15.03
CA GLY A 202 5.87 2.36 16.31
C GLY A 202 4.43 2.83 16.18
N LYS A 203 4.17 4.15 16.26
CA LYS A 203 2.80 4.69 16.12
C LYS A 203 2.19 4.34 14.76
N ALA A 204 0.98 3.80 14.78
CA ALA A 204 0.23 3.41 13.58
C ALA A 204 -0.08 4.60 12.66
N VAL A 205 0.03 4.39 11.33
CA VAL A 205 -0.38 5.35 10.30
C VAL A 205 -1.84 5.14 9.89
N ALA A 206 -2.36 3.93 10.07
CA ALA A 206 -3.75 3.56 9.83
C ALA A 206 -4.34 2.75 11.00
N PRO A 207 -5.66 2.80 11.25
CA PRO A 207 -6.31 2.04 12.31
C PRO A 207 -6.05 0.52 12.21
N GLY A 208 -5.78 -0.11 13.36
CA GLY A 208 -5.53 -1.55 13.48
C GLY A 208 -4.18 -2.02 12.93
N GLN A 209 -3.24 -1.12 12.60
CA GLN A 209 -1.91 -1.49 12.12
C GLN A 209 -1.01 -1.94 13.28
N PHE A 210 -0.42 -3.13 13.16
CA PHE A 210 0.60 -3.62 14.08
C PHE A 210 1.93 -2.90 13.85
N SER A 211 2.72 -2.75 14.90
CA SER A 211 4.14 -2.42 14.77
C SER A 211 4.91 -3.58 14.14
N VAL A 212 6.00 -3.25 13.46
CA VAL A 212 6.92 -4.24 12.88
C VAL A 212 7.44 -5.22 13.92
N ASP A 213 7.70 -4.75 15.15
CA ASP A 213 8.22 -5.57 16.24
C ASP A 213 7.15 -6.57 16.75
N GLU A 214 5.87 -6.16 16.83
CA GLU A 214 4.75 -7.07 17.14
C GLU A 214 4.57 -8.15 16.07
N VAL A 215 4.59 -7.76 14.78
CA VAL A 215 4.45 -8.72 13.67
C VAL A 215 5.60 -9.72 13.66
N ASN A 216 6.84 -9.27 13.87
CA ASN A 216 8.01 -10.14 13.95
C ASN A 216 7.89 -11.14 15.11
N LYS A 217 7.41 -10.70 16.29
CA LYS A 217 7.14 -11.62 17.42
C LYS A 217 6.10 -12.67 17.03
N ILE A 218 4.95 -12.27 16.48
CA ILE A 218 3.86 -13.19 16.11
C ILE A 218 4.33 -14.22 15.09
N ILE A 219 5.07 -13.78 14.07
CA ILE A 219 5.57 -14.65 13.00
C ILE A 219 6.61 -15.65 13.54
N ASN A 220 7.50 -15.20 14.42
CA ASN A 220 8.59 -16.02 14.95
C ASN A 220 8.16 -17.02 16.03
N LEU A 221 6.97 -16.88 16.63
CA LEU A 221 6.39 -17.89 17.53
C LEU A 221 6.30 -19.29 16.86
N LYS A 222 6.25 -19.32 15.53
CA LYS A 222 6.18 -20.56 14.75
C LYS A 222 7.55 -21.19 14.46
N SER A 223 8.64 -20.46 14.69
CA SER A 223 10.02 -20.90 14.41
C SER A 223 10.68 -21.64 15.58
N SER A 224 9.97 -21.83 16.70
CA SER A 224 10.46 -22.50 17.91
C SER A 224 9.99 -23.95 18.06
N LYS A 225 9.80 -24.67 16.94
CA LYS A 225 9.58 -26.11 16.93
C LYS A 225 10.59 -26.78 16.01
#